data_AF-A0A9Q1CGF6-F1
#
_entry.id   AF-A0A9Q1CGF6-F1
#
_cell.length_a   1.000
_cell.length_b   1.000
_cell.length_c   1.000
_cell.angle_alpha   90.00
_cell.angle_beta   90.00
_cell.angle_gamma   90.00
#
_symmetry.space_group_name_H-M   'P 1'
#
loop_
_entity.id
_entity.type
_entity.pdbx_description
1 polymer ?
#
loop_
_entity_poly.entity_id
_entity_poly.type
_entity_poly.pdbx_seq_one_letter_code
_entity_poly.pdbx_strand_id
1 'polypeptide(L)'
;MSKNFPSNYPNDHRREIIFWTFDSHRVLLNFDFISTEAGYDFVKVGNGNTTDEQVLLTWSGGPAENKTKVLSSGNTMWFFFETDRDETRIGFSGVVRALPASESNFPGVVPLSHRSTFPGARTKQLLEKRIVLLRLRRRMHLHKNSDNTRVANLPYISL
;
A
#
# COMPACT_ATOMS: atom_id res chain seq x y z
N MET A 1 -3.44 -5.48 10.12
CA MET A 1 -3.59 -6.10 8.78
C MET A 1 -4.22 -5.11 7.81
N SER A 2 -3.96 -5.23 6.50
CA SER A 2 -4.67 -4.49 5.44
C SER A 2 -6.15 -4.86 5.41
N LYS A 3 -6.99 -3.97 4.86
CA LYS A 3 -8.42 -4.27 4.66
C LYS A 3 -8.56 -5.50 3.74
N ASN A 4 -9.45 -6.43 4.09
CA ASN A 4 -9.73 -7.68 3.39
C ASN A 4 -8.67 -8.80 3.46
N PHE A 5 -7.53 -8.61 4.11
CA PHE A 5 -6.52 -9.68 4.25
C PHE A 5 -7.16 -10.98 4.79
N PRO A 6 -6.88 -12.17 4.21
CA PRO A 6 -5.85 -12.48 3.21
C PRO A 6 -6.26 -12.28 1.74
N SER A 7 -7.40 -11.64 1.47
CA SER A 7 -7.77 -11.19 0.12
C SER A 7 -7.19 -9.82 -0.19
N ASN A 8 -7.23 -9.43 -1.47
CA ASN A 8 -6.65 -8.17 -1.90
C ASN A 8 -7.26 -6.94 -1.21
N TYR A 9 -6.40 -5.97 -0.89
CA TYR A 9 -6.85 -4.65 -0.42
C TYR A 9 -7.64 -3.91 -1.51
N PRO A 10 -8.46 -2.90 -1.14
CA PRO A 10 -9.15 -2.06 -2.13
C PRO A 10 -8.23 -0.97 -2.74
N ASN A 11 -8.58 -0.54 -3.96
CA ASN A 11 -8.06 0.67 -4.59
C ASN A 11 -8.55 1.94 -3.88
N ASP A 12 -7.89 3.07 -4.18
CA ASP A 12 -8.19 4.41 -3.66
C ASP A 12 -8.32 4.43 -2.13
N HIS A 13 -7.52 3.60 -1.46
CA HIS A 13 -7.59 3.43 -0.02
C HIS A 13 -6.43 4.12 0.65
N ARG A 14 -6.75 4.96 1.61
CA ARG A 14 -5.79 5.59 2.51
C ARG A 14 -6.06 5.16 3.94
N ARG A 15 -5.00 4.79 4.65
CA ARG A 15 -5.03 4.47 6.07
C ARG A 15 -3.84 5.08 6.78
N GLU A 16 -4.13 5.81 7.85
CA GLU A 16 -3.15 6.47 8.69
C GLU A 16 -3.41 6.08 10.14
N ILE A 17 -2.36 5.69 10.86
CA ILE A 17 -2.46 5.25 12.26
C ILE A 17 -1.23 5.79 13.01
N ILE A 18 -1.44 6.31 14.21
CA ILE A 18 -0.36 6.59 15.16
C ILE A 18 -0.41 5.56 16.27
N PHE A 19 0.70 4.86 16.48
CA PHE A 19 0.91 3.95 17.59
C PHE A 19 1.62 4.68 18.73
N TRP A 20 1.13 4.47 19.95
CA TRP A 20 1.67 5.05 21.17
C TRP A 20 2.01 3.94 22.16
N THR A 21 3.05 4.15 22.96
CA THR A 21 3.40 3.30 24.10
C THR A 21 3.90 4.15 25.28
N PHE A 22 4.26 3.51 26.39
CA PHE A 22 4.84 4.19 27.55
C PHE A 22 6.17 4.88 27.21
N ASP A 23 6.50 5.97 27.90
CA ASP A 23 7.72 6.76 27.64
C ASP A 23 9.02 5.95 27.77
N SER A 24 9.02 4.91 28.60
CA SER A 24 10.14 3.97 28.77
C SER A 24 10.21 2.88 27.69
N HIS A 25 9.33 2.93 26.68
CA HIS A 25 9.20 1.91 25.64
C HIS A 25 9.32 2.50 24.24
N ARG A 26 9.62 1.62 23.29
CA ARG A 26 9.66 1.87 21.85
C ARG A 26 8.61 1.01 21.16
N VAL A 27 8.14 1.45 20.00
CA VAL A 27 7.17 0.72 19.19
C VAL A 27 7.92 -0.13 18.17
N LEU A 28 7.71 -1.45 18.22
CA LEU A 28 8.15 -2.38 17.18
C LEU A 28 6.96 -2.76 16.31
N LEU A 29 7.06 -2.51 15.01
CA LEU A 29 6.18 -3.06 14.00
C LEU A 29 6.87 -4.22 13.28
N ASN A 30 6.27 -5.41 13.31
CA ASN A 30 6.74 -6.60 12.62
C ASN A 30 5.70 -7.02 11.57
N PHE A 31 6.08 -7.00 10.29
CA PHE A 31 5.26 -7.59 9.24
C PHE A 31 5.54 -9.08 9.13
N ASP A 32 4.49 -9.88 9.26
CA ASP A 32 4.57 -11.33 9.01
C ASP A 32 4.53 -11.58 7.50
N PHE A 33 3.73 -10.79 6.77
CA PHE A 33 3.64 -10.78 5.31
C PHE A 33 3.40 -9.36 4.80
N ILE A 34 4.02 -8.99 3.68
CA ILE A 34 3.70 -7.77 2.94
C ILE A 34 3.88 -7.96 1.43
N SER A 35 2.85 -7.61 0.67
CA SER A 35 2.85 -7.56 -0.79
C SER A 35 1.92 -6.46 -1.27
N THR A 36 2.47 -5.50 -1.98
CA THR A 36 1.79 -4.32 -2.53
C THR A 36 2.10 -4.19 -4.01
N GLU A 37 1.35 -3.38 -4.73
CA GLU A 37 1.67 -3.10 -6.12
C GLU A 37 2.96 -2.26 -6.21
N ALA A 38 3.96 -2.78 -6.91
CA ALA A 38 5.27 -2.16 -6.99
C ALA A 38 5.23 -0.82 -7.74
N GLY A 39 5.71 0.23 -7.09
CA GLY A 39 5.85 1.58 -7.64
C GLY A 39 4.62 2.48 -7.52
N TYR A 40 3.51 1.98 -6.98
CA TYR A 40 2.22 2.69 -7.00
C TYR A 40 1.52 2.67 -5.64
N ASP A 41 1.50 1.52 -4.99
CA ASP A 41 0.98 1.39 -3.64
C ASP A 41 2.12 1.43 -2.64
N PHE A 42 1.91 2.15 -1.54
CA PHE A 42 2.98 2.43 -0.58
C PHE A 42 2.54 2.18 0.85
N VAL A 43 3.37 1.44 1.59
CA VAL A 43 3.37 1.44 3.05
C VAL A 43 4.56 2.28 3.53
N LYS A 44 4.30 3.28 4.36
CA LYS A 44 5.33 4.10 5.00
C LYS A 44 5.20 4.04 6.52
N VAL A 45 6.33 4.10 7.20
CA VAL A 45 6.41 4.07 8.65
C VAL A 45 7.49 5.04 9.09
N GLY A 46 7.26 5.79 10.18
CA GLY A 46 8.27 6.69 10.72
C GLY A 46 8.08 6.99 12.20
N ASN A 47 9.01 7.77 12.74
CA ASN A 47 8.99 8.17 14.14
C ASN A 47 8.02 9.32 14.40
N GLY A 48 7.51 9.40 15.64
CA GLY A 48 6.69 10.51 16.06
C GLY A 48 5.21 10.32 15.75
N ASN A 49 4.47 11.42 15.83
CA ASN A 49 3.03 11.50 15.63
C ASN A 49 2.61 12.25 14.35
N THR A 50 3.59 12.72 13.56
CA THR A 50 3.35 13.43 12.29
C THR A 50 3.74 12.55 11.11
N THR A 51 2.76 12.19 10.29
CA THR A 51 2.98 11.39 9.08
C THR A 51 3.92 12.08 8.09
N ASP A 52 4.71 11.29 7.38
CA ASP A 52 5.77 11.70 6.44
C ASP A 52 6.99 12.41 7.07
N GLU A 53 6.99 12.71 8.38
CA GLU A 53 8.20 13.13 9.10
C GLU A 53 9.03 11.93 9.57
N GLN A 54 10.37 12.06 9.63
CA GLN A 54 11.27 11.03 10.19
C GLN A 54 10.99 9.60 9.68
N VAL A 55 10.81 9.45 8.36
CA VAL A 55 10.51 8.17 7.70
C VAL A 55 11.59 7.13 8.00
N LEU A 56 11.17 5.98 8.53
CA LEU A 56 12.01 4.81 8.80
C LEU A 56 11.92 3.76 7.69
N LEU A 57 10.73 3.57 7.13
CA LEU A 57 10.47 2.61 6.05
C LEU A 57 9.58 3.23 4.98
N THR A 58 9.93 3.00 3.72
CA THR A 58 9.01 3.12 2.58
C THR A 58 9.05 1.80 1.82
N TRP A 59 7.91 1.15 1.73
CA TRP A 59 7.73 -0.14 1.09
C TRP A 59 6.80 -0.01 -0.11
N SER A 60 7.15 -0.68 -1.20
CA SER A 60 6.29 -0.90 -2.35
C SER A 60 6.76 -2.17 -3.08
N GLY A 61 5.83 -2.97 -3.59
CA GLY A 61 6.11 -4.29 -4.16
C GLY A 61 6.05 -5.42 -3.12
N GLY A 62 6.77 -6.51 -3.40
CA GLY A 62 6.76 -7.75 -2.64
C GLY A 62 6.60 -8.99 -3.54
N PRO A 63 6.28 -10.17 -2.96
CA PRO A 63 6.03 -10.41 -1.54
C PRO A 63 7.31 -10.45 -0.69
N ALA A 64 7.18 -10.16 0.59
CA ALA A 64 8.17 -10.48 1.61
C ALA A 64 7.50 -11.06 2.86
N GLU A 65 8.17 -12.05 3.46
CA GLU A 65 7.68 -12.81 4.61
C GLU A 65 8.68 -12.74 5.76
N ASN A 66 8.19 -12.54 6.99
CA ASN A 66 8.93 -12.62 8.25
C ASN A 66 10.27 -11.85 8.34
N LYS A 67 10.49 -10.86 7.46
CA LYS A 67 11.78 -10.16 7.31
C LYS A 67 11.72 -8.66 7.60
N THR A 68 10.53 -8.08 7.71
CA THR A 68 10.40 -6.62 7.79
C THR A 68 9.98 -6.19 9.20
N LYS A 69 10.97 -5.71 9.96
CA LYS A 69 10.82 -5.14 11.30
C LYS A 69 11.21 -3.67 11.27
N VAL A 70 10.40 -2.83 11.91
CA VAL A 70 10.66 -1.39 12.08
C VAL A 70 10.54 -1.06 13.55
N LEU A 71 11.59 -0.49 14.14
CA LEU A 71 11.63 -0.07 15.53
C LEU A 71 11.72 1.45 15.61
N SER A 72 10.76 2.11 16.28
CA SER A 72 10.79 3.56 16.48
C SER A 72 11.94 3.99 17.38
N SER A 73 12.36 5.25 17.35
CA SER A 73 13.36 5.81 18.27
C SER A 73 12.77 6.18 19.64
N GLY A 74 11.48 6.55 19.68
CA GLY A 74 10.75 6.90 20.89
C GLY A 74 9.49 6.06 21.09
N ASN A 75 8.60 6.54 21.94
CA ASN A 75 7.34 5.86 22.30
C ASN A 75 6.20 6.06 21.29
N THR A 76 6.49 6.65 20.13
CA THR A 76 5.52 6.92 19.07
C THR A 76 6.03 6.50 17.70
N MET A 77 5.11 5.99 16.89
CA MET A 77 5.34 5.60 15.51
C MET A 77 4.10 5.90 14.68
N TRP A 78 4.27 6.57 13.55
CA TRP A 78 3.20 6.70 12.57
C TRP A 78 3.32 5.61 11.50
N PHE A 79 2.17 5.20 10.99
CA PHE A 79 2.00 4.23 9.92
C PHE A 79 1.06 4.80 8.86
N PHE A 80 1.43 4.63 7.61
CA PHE A 80 0.67 5.10 6.47
C PHE A 80 0.59 4.01 5.39
N PHE A 81 -0.60 3.79 4.85
CA PHE A 81 -0.82 2.95 3.68
C PHE A 81 -1.72 3.67 2.69
N GLU A 82 -1.29 3.75 1.43
CA GLU A 82 -2.02 4.39 0.34
C GLU A 82 -1.95 3.52 -0.91
N THR A 83 -3.09 3.42 -1.61
CA THR A 83 -3.24 2.69 -2.87
C THR A 83 -3.74 3.60 -3.98
N ASP A 84 -3.33 3.29 -5.22
CA ASP A 84 -3.85 3.99 -6.39
C ASP A 84 -5.18 3.40 -6.91
N ARG A 85 -5.59 3.76 -8.12
CA ARG A 85 -6.90 3.43 -8.68
C ARG A 85 -7.00 2.02 -9.26
N ASP A 86 -5.89 1.36 -9.50
CA ASP A 86 -5.83 0.14 -10.31
C ASP A 86 -4.81 -0.87 -9.76
N GLU A 87 -5.10 -2.16 -9.92
CA GLU A 87 -4.31 -3.29 -9.42
C GLU A 87 -4.13 -3.34 -7.90
N THR A 88 -4.39 -4.53 -7.34
CA THR A 88 -4.24 -4.77 -5.91
C THR A 88 -3.45 -6.06 -5.67
N ARG A 89 -2.94 -6.22 -4.46
CA ARG A 89 -2.26 -7.43 -3.99
C ARG A 89 -2.87 -7.84 -2.65
N ILE A 90 -2.44 -8.99 -2.12
CA ILE A 90 -2.92 -9.56 -0.85
C ILE A 90 -2.75 -8.58 0.33
N GLY A 91 -1.80 -7.64 0.25
CA GLY A 91 -1.59 -6.62 1.26
C GLY A 91 -0.65 -7.09 2.35
N PHE A 92 -0.98 -6.81 3.61
CA PHE A 92 -0.07 -7.04 4.72
C PHE A 92 -0.75 -7.53 5.99
N SER A 93 -0.03 -8.35 6.73
CA SER A 93 -0.33 -8.76 8.10
C SER A 93 0.90 -8.55 8.98
N GLY A 94 0.67 -8.34 10.27
CA GLY A 94 1.73 -8.03 11.20
C GLY A 94 1.21 -7.62 12.56
N VAL A 95 2.15 -7.47 13.47
CA VAL A 95 1.92 -7.18 14.89
C VAL A 95 2.71 -5.95 15.32
N VAL A 96 2.09 -5.14 16.16
CA VAL A 96 2.72 -4.01 16.84
C VAL A 96 2.96 -4.41 18.30
N ARG A 97 4.16 -4.13 18.81
CA ARG A 97 4.57 -4.47 20.18
C ARG A 97 5.27 -3.28 20.84
N ALA A 98 5.08 -3.15 22.14
CA ALA A 98 5.89 -2.26 22.98
C ALA A 98 7.13 -3.02 23.45
N LEU A 99 8.31 -2.42 23.29
CA LEU A 99 9.57 -2.98 23.79
C LEU A 99 10.22 -2.01 24.77
N PRO A 100 10.77 -2.48 25.91
CA PRO A 100 11.51 -1.61 26.81
C PRO A 100 12.69 -0.95 26.09
N ALA A 101 12.86 0.36 26.27
CA ALA A 101 13.94 1.11 25.64
C ALA A 101 15.33 0.65 26.10
N SER A 102 15.43 0.13 27.33
CA SER A 102 16.65 -0.41 27.94
C SER A 102 17.13 -1.73 27.35
N GLU A 103 16.31 -2.43 26.57
CA GLU A 103 16.63 -3.75 25.99
C GLU A 103 16.96 -3.68 24.49
N SER A 104 17.33 -2.50 23.96
CA SER A 104 17.36 -2.21 22.52
C SER A 104 18.32 -3.02 21.64
N ASN A 105 19.05 -4.00 22.17
CA ASN A 105 19.87 -4.96 21.41
C ASN A 105 19.06 -6.21 21.01
N PHE A 106 17.90 -6.01 20.39
CA PHE A 106 17.09 -7.14 19.90
C PHE A 106 17.74 -7.78 18.66
N PRO A 107 18.05 -9.09 18.68
CA PRO A 107 18.62 -9.78 17.53
C PRO A 107 17.66 -9.71 16.32
N GLY A 108 18.17 -9.27 15.17
CA GLY A 108 17.41 -9.10 13.94
C GLY A 108 16.72 -7.75 13.76
N VAL A 109 16.92 -6.79 14.67
CA VAL A 109 16.59 -5.38 14.43
C VAL A 109 17.83 -4.71 13.83
N VAL A 110 17.84 -4.56 12.51
CA VAL A 110 18.90 -3.80 11.84
C VAL A 110 18.59 -2.32 12.05
N PRO A 111 19.48 -1.50 12.66
CA PRO A 111 19.36 -0.06 12.58
C PRO A 111 19.35 0.29 11.09
N LEU A 112 18.25 0.84 10.58
CA LEU A 112 18.08 1.17 9.16
C LEU A 112 18.95 2.40 8.80
N SER A 113 20.27 2.29 8.90
CA SER A 113 21.23 3.21 8.29
C SER A 113 21.47 2.88 6.81
N HIS A 114 20.90 1.78 6.30
CA HIS A 114 20.87 1.49 4.88
C HIS A 114 19.47 1.74 4.32
N ARG A 115 19.32 2.92 3.73
CA ARG A 115 18.24 3.27 2.81
C ARG A 115 18.07 2.12 1.82
N SER A 116 17.09 1.26 2.07
CA SER A 116 16.78 0.14 1.19
C SER A 116 16.00 0.69 0.00
N THR A 117 16.69 1.46 -0.84
CA THR A 117 16.22 1.77 -2.19
C THR A 117 16.31 0.46 -2.96
N PHE A 118 15.18 -0.25 -3.10
CA PHE A 118 15.09 -1.34 -4.06
C PHE A 118 15.36 -0.77 -5.46
N PRO A 119 16.42 -1.23 -6.16
CA PRO A 119 16.72 -0.78 -7.50
C PRO A 119 15.88 -1.59 -8.50
N GLY A 120 15.19 -0.91 -9.43
CA GLY A 120 14.97 -1.49 -10.76
C GLY A 120 13.55 -1.65 -11.33
N ALA A 121 12.49 -0.99 -10.83
CA ALA A 121 11.14 -1.18 -11.39
C ALA A 121 10.53 0.02 -12.13
N ARG A 122 11.20 1.18 -12.22
CA ARG A 122 10.52 2.43 -12.65
C ARG A 122 10.12 2.50 -14.13
N THR A 123 10.91 1.97 -15.06
CA THR A 123 10.71 2.25 -16.50
C THR A 123 9.85 1.22 -17.23
N LYS A 124 10.03 -0.08 -16.98
CA LYS A 124 9.16 -1.12 -17.57
C LYS A 124 7.73 -1.06 -17.02
N GLN A 125 7.58 -0.79 -15.72
CA GLN A 125 6.27 -0.89 -15.05
C GLN A 125 5.36 0.32 -15.32
N LEU A 126 5.93 1.51 -15.56
CA LEU A 126 5.18 2.67 -16.04
C LEU A 126 4.62 2.44 -17.45
N LEU A 127 5.37 1.74 -18.31
CA LEU A 127 4.91 1.39 -19.65
C LEU A 127 3.78 0.36 -19.60
N GLU A 128 3.89 -0.67 -18.76
CA GLU A 128 2.84 -1.68 -18.57
C GLU A 128 1.54 -1.04 -18.06
N LYS A 129 1.61 -0.17 -17.04
CA LYS A 129 0.42 0.58 -16.57
C LYS A 129 -0.18 1.48 -17.65
N ARG A 130 0.63 2.18 -18.44
CA ARG A 130 0.13 2.99 -19.58
C ARG A 130 -0.61 2.12 -20.60
N ILE A 131 -0.10 0.93 -20.90
CA ILE A 131 -0.75 -0.01 -21.84
C ILE A 131 -2.09 -0.51 -21.27
N VAL A 132 -2.13 -0.90 -19.99
CA VAL A 132 -3.37 -1.36 -19.33
C VAL A 132 -4.41 -0.26 -19.32
N LEU A 133 -4.05 0.95 -18.91
CA LEU A 133 -4.94 2.11 -18.88
C LEU A 133 -5.47 2.46 -20.29
N LEU A 134 -4.62 2.40 -21.32
CA LEU A 134 -5.04 2.61 -22.71
C LEU A 134 -6.05 1.55 -23.18
N ARG A 135 -5.83 0.27 -22.82
CA ARG A 135 -6.79 -0.82 -23.13
C ARG A 135 -8.13 -0.59 -22.43
N LEU A 136 -8.12 -0.17 -21.17
CA LEU A 136 -9.33 0.13 -20.41
C LEU A 136 -10.12 1.30 -21.01
N ARG A 137 -9.43 2.41 -21.34
CA ARG A 137 -10.02 3.58 -21.99
C ARG A 137 -10.66 3.24 -23.34
N ARG A 138 -10.01 2.38 -24.14
CA ARG A 138 -10.55 1.90 -25.41
C ARG A 138 -11.82 1.07 -25.21
N ARG A 139 -11.86 0.19 -24.20
CA ARG A 139 -13.05 -0.61 -23.87
C ARG A 139 -14.23 0.26 -23.43
N MET A 140 -13.99 1.30 -22.63
CA MET A 140 -15.03 2.25 -22.23
C MET A 140 -15.56 3.08 -23.41
N HIS A 141 -14.70 3.49 -24.33
CA HIS A 141 -15.14 4.19 -25.56
C HIS A 141 -15.98 3.27 -26.48
N LEU A 142 -15.61 2.00 -26.59
CA LEU A 142 -16.40 1.02 -27.35
C LEU A 142 -17.79 0.80 -26.74
N HIS A 143 -17.90 0.80 -25.41
CA HIS A 143 -19.20 0.67 -24.73
C HIS A 143 -20.07 1.92 -24.87
N LYS A 144 -19.47 3.13 -24.82
CA LYS A 144 -20.17 4.38 -25.14
C LYS A 144 -20.71 4.43 -26.57
N ASN A 145 -20.04 3.76 -27.52
CA ASN A 145 -20.50 3.65 -28.89
C ASN A 145 -21.56 2.55 -29.10
N SER A 146 -21.63 1.53 -28.24
CA SER A 146 -22.68 0.51 -28.35
C SER A 146 -24.05 1.00 -27.86
N ASP A 147 -24.09 1.95 -26.91
CA ASP A 147 -25.35 2.51 -26.40
C ASP A 147 -26.01 3.53 -27.36
N ASN A 148 -25.33 3.94 -28.43
CA ASN A 148 -25.85 4.95 -29.37
C ASN A 148 -26.48 4.35 -30.65
N THR A 149 -26.86 3.06 -30.64
CA THR A 149 -27.50 2.38 -31.81
C THR A 149 -28.94 1.91 -31.58
N ARG A 150 -29.66 2.44 -30.59
CA ARG A 150 -31.12 2.25 -30.46
C ARG A 150 -31.90 3.50 -30.82
N VAL A 151 -31.82 3.92 -32.09
CA VAL A 151 -32.82 4.81 -32.69
C VAL A 151 -33.13 4.35 -34.11
N ALA A 152 -34.19 3.56 -34.24
CA ALA A 152 -35.00 3.23 -35.44
C ALA A 152 -35.82 1.99 -35.07
N ASN A 153 -37.14 1.87 -35.19
CA ASN A 153 -38.20 2.65 -35.80
C ASN A 153 -39.50 2.28 -35.06
N LEU A 154 -40.38 3.25 -34.80
CA LEU A 154 -41.81 2.99 -34.60
C LEU A 154 -42.47 2.87 -35.97
N PRO A 155 -43.42 1.94 -36.16
CA PRO A 155 -44.59 2.27 -36.95
C PRO A 155 -45.86 2.12 -36.11
N TYR A 156 -46.62 3.22 -36.13
CA TYR A 156 -48.06 3.31 -35.91
C TYR A 156 -48.80 2.13 -36.56
N ILE A 157 -49.71 1.46 -35.83
CA ILE A 157 -51.00 0.99 -36.37
C ILE A 157 -52.05 1.10 -35.26
N SER A 158 -53.10 1.86 -35.55
CA SER A 158 -54.38 1.91 -34.86
C SER A 158 -55.31 0.80 -35.37
N LEU A 159 -55.73 -0.09 -34.47
CA LEU A 159 -57.11 -0.44 -34.09
C LEU A 159 -57.03 -1.33 -32.83
#